data_AF-A0AAA9ZST8-F1
#
_entry.id   AF-A0AAA9ZST8-F1
#
_cell.length_a   1.000
_cell.length_b   1.000
_cell.length_c   1.000
_cell.angle_alpha   90.00
_cell.angle_beta   90.00
_cell.angle_gamma   90.00
#
_symmetry.space_group_name_H-M   'P 1'
#
loop_
_entity.id
_entity.type
_entity.pdbx_description
1 polymer ?
#
loop_
_entity_poly.entity_id
_entity_poly.type
_entity_poly.pdbx_seq_one_letter_code
_entity_poly.pdbx_strand_id
1 'polypeptide(L)'
;MATIETECDRKKEEETRKRLADFLEILQYNFRLIKNLLQIEQSNVDQIWTQSIRYELLTRSCPDSMPYPVDLVEEVKQECLEEMVRRLFATGNLVSEIVDSYNRIKNSFQALEKIAYRLDWTLQSPLIEGSNDQFPLATTLHLGYNICLQLESLVNEFQRAFNAIVLTESRSVDRFRLCLKIPEDFLFYVNKFLLDAQIKNE
;
A
#
# COMPACT_ATOMS: atom_id res chain seq x y z
N MET A 1 -28.37 21.56 29.29
CA MET A 1 -29.53 21.75 28.40
C MET A 1 -29.49 20.58 27.43
N ALA A 2 -30.54 19.76 27.36
CA ALA A 2 -30.58 18.67 26.40
C ALA A 2 -30.66 19.27 24.99
N THR A 3 -29.66 19.02 24.16
CA THR A 3 -29.63 19.42 22.75
C THR A 3 -30.75 18.66 22.04
N ILE A 4 -31.72 19.38 21.46
CA ILE A 4 -32.82 18.75 20.71
C ILE A 4 -32.23 18.27 19.39
N GLU A 5 -32.10 16.94 19.23
CA GLU A 5 -31.66 16.32 17.99
C GLU A 5 -32.66 16.64 16.86
N THR A 6 -32.17 17.23 15.75
CA THR A 6 -33.03 17.56 14.61
C THR A 6 -33.02 16.44 13.56
N GLU A 7 -34.05 16.40 12.72
CA GLU A 7 -34.09 15.50 11.55
C GLU A 7 -32.89 15.71 10.60
N CYS A 8 -32.33 16.93 10.57
CA CYS A 8 -31.11 17.23 9.82
C CYS A 8 -29.89 16.53 10.42
N ASP A 9 -29.80 16.45 11.75
CA ASP A 9 -28.69 15.81 12.45
C ASP A 9 -28.71 14.29 12.27
N ARG A 10 -29.90 13.67 12.39
CA ARG A 10 -30.08 12.24 12.09
C ARG A 10 -29.62 11.87 10.68
N LYS A 11 -29.98 12.68 9.67
CA LYS A 11 -29.56 12.45 8.28
C LYS A 11 -28.05 12.56 8.09
N LYS A 12 -27.39 13.50 8.79
CA LYS A 12 -25.93 13.63 8.73
C LYS A 12 -25.23 12.46 9.42
N GLU A 13 -25.76 11.97 10.54
CA GLU A 13 -25.25 10.77 11.21
C GLU A 13 -25.38 9.53 10.32
N GLU A 14 -26.54 9.34 9.69
CA GLU A 14 -26.78 8.22 8.80
C GLU A 14 -25.82 8.24 7.60
N GLU A 15 -25.65 9.41 6.95
CA GLU A 15 -24.68 9.56 5.88
C GLU A 15 -23.24 9.33 6.39
N THR A 16 -22.91 9.75 7.62
CA THR A 16 -21.58 9.50 8.19
C THR A 16 -21.35 8.01 8.44
N ARG A 17 -22.33 7.29 9.00
CA ARG A 17 -22.25 5.83 9.20
C ARG A 17 -22.06 5.11 7.87
N LYS A 18 -22.82 5.51 6.84
CA LYS A 18 -22.69 4.97 5.49
C LYS A 18 -21.27 5.17 4.93
N ARG A 19 -20.72 6.38 5.06
CA ARG A 19 -19.37 6.69 4.58
C ARG A 19 -18.27 5.98 5.35
N LEU A 20 -18.49 5.75 6.65
CA LEU A 20 -17.59 4.96 7.45
C LEU A 20 -17.60 3.50 6.97
N ALA A 21 -18.78 2.92 6.73
CA ALA A 21 -18.89 1.59 6.16
C ALA A 21 -18.21 1.49 4.78
N ASP A 22 -18.47 2.45 3.87
CA ASP A 22 -17.82 2.52 2.55
C ASP A 22 -16.29 2.59 2.68
N PHE A 23 -15.77 3.39 3.62
CA PHE A 23 -14.33 3.49 3.88
C PHE A 23 -13.74 2.17 4.37
N LEU A 24 -14.39 1.49 5.30
CA LEU A 24 -13.91 0.22 5.86
C LEU A 24 -13.88 -0.88 4.78
N GLU A 25 -14.90 -0.96 3.94
CA GLU A 25 -14.96 -1.90 2.82
C GLU A 25 -13.84 -1.62 1.80
N ILE A 26 -13.69 -0.36 1.40
CA ILE A 26 -12.63 0.07 0.46
C ILE A 26 -11.25 -0.20 1.04
N LEU A 27 -11.03 0.10 2.33
CA LEU A 27 -9.78 -0.18 3.02
C LEU A 27 -9.48 -1.69 3.01
N GLN A 28 -10.43 -2.52 3.44
CA GLN A 28 -10.25 -3.96 3.51
C GLN A 28 -9.93 -4.57 2.13
N TYR A 29 -10.70 -4.18 1.09
CA TYR A 29 -10.51 -4.69 -0.26
C TYR A 29 -9.15 -4.28 -0.84
N ASN A 30 -8.85 -2.97 -0.84
CA ASN A 30 -7.63 -2.46 -1.49
C ASN A 30 -6.37 -2.84 -0.69
N PHE A 31 -6.44 -2.90 0.64
CA PHE A 31 -5.31 -3.36 1.45
C PHE A 31 -4.98 -4.84 1.20
N ARG A 32 -6.00 -5.69 1.07
CA ARG A 32 -5.82 -7.09 0.66
C ARG A 32 -5.21 -7.20 -0.73
N LEU A 33 -5.67 -6.36 -1.67
CA LEU A 33 -5.11 -6.31 -3.02
C LEU A 33 -3.62 -5.95 -3.00
N ILE A 34 -3.23 -4.89 -2.29
CA ILE A 34 -1.83 -4.48 -2.13
C ILE A 34 -0.99 -5.64 -1.56
N LYS A 35 -1.47 -6.31 -0.51
CA LYS A 35 -0.77 -7.45 0.08
C LYS A 35 -0.55 -8.58 -0.93
N ASN A 36 -1.58 -8.94 -1.69
CA ASN A 36 -1.49 -10.01 -2.69
C ASN A 36 -0.52 -9.65 -3.81
N LEU A 37 -0.58 -8.42 -4.32
CA LEU A 37 0.33 -7.93 -5.36
C LEU A 37 1.79 -8.03 -4.91
N LEU A 38 2.11 -7.54 -3.70
CA LEU A 38 3.46 -7.63 -3.15
C LEU A 38 3.95 -9.08 -2.99
N GLN A 39 3.10 -9.97 -2.51
CA GLN A 39 3.46 -11.37 -2.32
C GLN A 39 3.79 -12.08 -3.64
N ILE A 40 3.04 -11.78 -4.70
CA ILE A 40 3.28 -12.34 -6.03
C ILE A 40 4.56 -11.76 -6.64
N GLU A 41 4.77 -10.45 -6.50
CA GLU A 41 5.86 -9.72 -7.12
C GLU A 41 7.23 -10.08 -6.56
N GLN A 42 7.31 -10.50 -5.29
CA GLN A 42 8.57 -10.89 -4.64
C GLN A 42 9.37 -11.88 -5.49
N SER A 43 8.70 -12.90 -6.03
CA SER A 43 9.34 -13.93 -6.86
C SER A 43 9.86 -13.40 -8.20
N ASN A 44 9.18 -12.42 -8.78
CA ASN A 44 9.60 -11.77 -10.02
C ASN A 44 10.85 -10.91 -9.79
N VAL A 45 10.88 -10.18 -8.68
CA VAL A 45 11.99 -9.31 -8.30
C VAL A 45 13.22 -10.10 -7.86
N ASP A 46 13.04 -11.24 -7.19
CA ASP A 46 14.14 -12.17 -6.91
C ASP A 46 14.80 -12.69 -8.21
N GLN A 47 14.02 -12.88 -9.28
CA GLN A 47 14.55 -13.27 -10.60
C GLN A 47 15.29 -12.11 -11.28
N ILE A 48 14.75 -10.88 -11.23
CA ILE A 48 15.45 -9.68 -11.71
C ILE A 48 16.80 -9.54 -10.97
N TRP A 49 16.79 -9.72 -9.65
CA TRP A 49 17.99 -9.63 -8.82
C TRP A 49 19.03 -10.68 -9.23
N THR A 50 18.62 -11.93 -9.43
CA THR A 50 19.51 -13.01 -9.89
C THR A 50 20.15 -12.67 -11.25
N GLN A 51 19.38 -12.14 -12.20
CA GLN A 51 19.92 -11.73 -13.50
C GLN A 51 20.88 -10.54 -13.37
N SER A 52 20.59 -9.59 -12.48
CA SER A 52 21.46 -8.44 -12.24
C SER A 52 22.83 -8.86 -11.65
N ILE A 53 22.84 -9.84 -10.74
CA ILE A 53 24.09 -10.41 -10.20
C ILE A 53 24.87 -11.09 -11.32
N ARG A 54 24.20 -11.90 -12.15
CA ARG A 54 24.84 -12.58 -13.29
C ARG A 54 25.47 -11.58 -14.25
N TYR A 55 24.74 -10.53 -14.62
CA TYR A 55 25.24 -9.46 -15.48
C TYR A 55 26.47 -8.75 -14.88
N GLU A 56 26.42 -8.41 -13.59
CA GLU A 56 27.51 -7.74 -12.87
C GLU A 56 28.77 -8.61 -12.80
N LEU A 57 28.61 -9.92 -12.57
CA LEU A 57 29.72 -10.89 -12.60
C LEU A 57 30.36 -10.99 -13.98
N LEU A 58 29.56 -11.10 -15.05
CA LEU A 58 30.06 -11.16 -16.43
C LEU A 58 30.77 -9.86 -16.84
N THR A 59 30.41 -8.74 -16.22
CA THR A 59 31.01 -7.42 -16.51
C THR A 59 32.29 -7.16 -15.74
N ARG A 60 32.39 -7.65 -14.50
CA ARG A 60 33.57 -7.47 -13.64
C ARG A 60 34.67 -8.50 -13.85
N SER A 61 34.35 -9.63 -14.49
CA SER A 61 35.33 -10.68 -14.79
C SER A 61 36.38 -10.13 -15.75
N CYS A 62 37.67 -10.34 -15.44
CA CYS A 62 38.74 -9.93 -16.35
C CYS A 62 38.62 -10.72 -17.66
N PRO A 63 38.66 -10.08 -18.85
CA PRO A 63 38.55 -10.74 -20.14
C PRO A 63 39.54 -11.90 -20.30
N ASP A 64 40.76 -11.73 -19.79
CA ASP A 64 41.84 -12.71 -19.88
C ASP A 64 41.67 -13.93 -18.94
N SER A 65 40.72 -13.86 -18.00
CA SER A 65 40.43 -14.93 -17.03
C SER A 65 39.10 -15.65 -17.27
N MET A 66 38.34 -15.21 -18.27
CA MET A 66 37.05 -15.82 -18.62
C MET A 66 37.29 -17.10 -19.44
N PRO A 67 36.81 -18.27 -18.98
CA PRO A 67 36.98 -19.53 -19.72
C PRO A 67 36.06 -19.64 -20.95
N TYR A 68 35.26 -18.60 -21.23
CA TYR A 68 34.22 -18.60 -22.26
C TYR A 68 34.58 -17.61 -23.40
N PRO A 69 34.16 -17.90 -24.65
CA PRO A 69 34.32 -16.97 -25.77
C PRO A 69 33.66 -15.61 -25.49
N VAL A 70 34.29 -14.52 -25.94
CA VAL A 70 33.78 -13.16 -25.75
C VAL A 70 32.38 -12.98 -26.33
N ASP A 71 32.13 -13.50 -27.54
CA ASP A 71 30.83 -13.41 -28.20
C ASP A 71 29.70 -14.06 -27.38
N LEU A 72 29.99 -15.21 -26.75
CA LEU A 72 29.04 -15.90 -25.87
C LEU A 72 28.78 -15.10 -24.58
N VAL A 73 29.81 -14.46 -24.03
CA VAL A 73 29.66 -13.60 -22.84
C VAL A 73 28.76 -12.39 -23.15
N GLU A 74 28.94 -11.76 -24.31
CA GLU A 74 28.12 -10.63 -24.72
C GLU A 74 26.67 -11.04 -25.03
N GLU A 75 26.46 -12.20 -25.67
CA GLU A 75 25.11 -12.77 -25.86
C GLU A 75 24.39 -12.97 -24.53
N VAL A 76 25.05 -13.60 -23.55
CA VAL A 76 24.45 -13.83 -22.23
C VAL A 76 24.19 -12.53 -21.47
N LYS A 77 25.07 -11.52 -21.57
CA LYS A 77 24.84 -10.20 -20.98
C LYS A 77 23.57 -9.55 -21.56
N GLN A 78 23.40 -9.64 -22.87
CA GLN A 78 22.24 -9.11 -23.56
C GLN A 78 20.95 -9.83 -23.11
N GLU A 79 20.95 -11.16 -23.04
CA GLU A 79 19.82 -11.94 -22.52
C GLU A 79 19.44 -11.53 -21.09
N CYS A 80 20.43 -11.31 -20.21
CA CYS A 80 20.18 -10.85 -18.85
C CYS A 80 19.48 -9.49 -18.84
N LEU A 81 19.94 -8.54 -19.65
CA LEU A 81 19.34 -7.20 -19.74
C LEU A 81 17.91 -7.26 -20.28
N GLU A 82 17.68 -7.99 -21.36
CA GLU A 82 16.35 -8.14 -21.97
C GLU A 82 15.36 -8.75 -20.98
N GLU A 83 15.77 -9.80 -20.26
CA GLU A 83 14.93 -10.44 -19.26
C GLU A 83 14.61 -9.53 -18.07
N MET A 84 15.60 -8.77 -17.58
CA MET A 84 15.37 -7.78 -16.52
C MET A 84 14.42 -6.67 -16.97
N VAL A 85 14.61 -6.11 -18.16
CA VAL A 85 13.74 -5.06 -18.72
C VAL A 85 12.30 -5.56 -18.86
N ARG A 86 12.12 -6.76 -19.43
CA ARG A 86 10.81 -7.38 -19.61
C ARG A 86 10.06 -7.52 -18.28
N ARG A 87 10.76 -7.94 -17.22
CA ARG A 87 10.17 -8.13 -15.90
C ARG A 87 9.91 -6.81 -15.18
N LEU A 88 10.83 -5.85 -15.26
CA LEU A 88 10.65 -4.53 -14.66
C LEU A 88 9.47 -3.78 -15.26
N PHE A 89 9.15 -4.00 -16.54
CA PHE A 89 7.95 -3.44 -17.14
C PHE A 89 6.68 -3.95 -16.43
N ALA A 90 6.61 -5.25 -16.15
CA ALA A 90 5.50 -5.83 -15.38
C ALA A 90 5.47 -5.31 -13.93
N THR A 91 6.63 -5.22 -13.28
CA THR A 91 6.77 -4.64 -11.93
C THR A 91 6.28 -3.18 -11.90
N GLY A 92 6.59 -2.38 -12.92
CA GLY A 92 6.16 -0.98 -13.01
C GLY A 92 4.65 -0.83 -13.07
N ASN A 93 3.97 -1.71 -13.81
CA ASN A 93 2.50 -1.75 -13.84
C ASN A 93 1.94 -2.06 -12.44
N LEU A 94 2.54 -3.02 -11.73
CA LEU A 94 2.12 -3.38 -10.37
C LEU A 94 2.33 -2.22 -9.39
N VAL A 95 3.45 -1.51 -9.47
CA VAL A 95 3.68 -0.30 -8.66
C VAL A 95 2.57 0.73 -8.93
N SER A 96 2.17 0.92 -10.18
CA SER A 96 1.02 1.78 -10.52
C SER A 96 -0.29 1.29 -9.90
N GLU A 97 -0.57 -0.02 -9.94
CA GLU A 97 -1.78 -0.59 -9.34
C GLU A 97 -1.82 -0.43 -7.82
N ILE A 98 -0.68 -0.54 -7.14
CA ILE A 98 -0.56 -0.27 -5.70
C ILE A 98 -0.89 1.20 -5.40
N VAL A 99 -0.34 2.12 -6.21
CA VAL A 99 -0.59 3.56 -6.07
C VAL A 99 -2.07 3.88 -6.25
N ASP A 100 -2.71 3.28 -7.26
CA ASP A 100 -4.14 3.46 -7.51
C ASP A 100 -5.00 2.90 -6.37
N SER A 101 -4.62 1.73 -5.84
CA SER A 101 -5.28 1.12 -4.67
C SER A 101 -5.19 2.01 -3.44
N TYR A 102 -4.02 2.58 -3.17
CA TYR A 102 -3.83 3.56 -2.11
C TYR A 102 -4.67 4.83 -2.34
N ASN A 103 -4.68 5.38 -3.55
CA ASN A 103 -5.46 6.58 -3.87
C ASN A 103 -6.96 6.36 -3.64
N ARG A 104 -7.49 5.17 -3.93
CA ARG A 104 -8.89 4.81 -3.62
C ARG A 104 -9.16 4.84 -2.11
N ILE A 105 -8.26 4.28 -1.30
CA ILE A 105 -8.36 4.34 0.17
C ILE A 105 -8.33 5.79 0.65
N LYS A 106 -7.35 6.57 0.21
CA LYS A 106 -7.18 7.99 0.56
C LYS A 106 -8.42 8.81 0.23
N ASN A 107 -8.95 8.66 -0.98
CA ASN A 107 -10.13 9.40 -1.43
C ASN A 107 -11.38 9.02 -0.63
N SER A 108 -11.55 7.74 -0.30
CA SER A 108 -12.65 7.27 0.54
C SER A 108 -12.56 7.85 1.96
N PHE A 109 -11.38 7.84 2.57
CA PHE A 109 -11.14 8.45 3.88
C PHE A 109 -11.43 9.96 3.88
N GLN A 110 -10.95 10.69 2.87
CA GLN A 110 -11.23 12.13 2.72
C GLN A 110 -12.72 12.43 2.55
N ALA A 111 -13.49 11.54 1.90
CA ALA A 111 -14.93 11.69 1.79
C ALA A 111 -15.63 11.52 3.15
N LEU A 112 -15.21 10.53 3.94
CA LEU A 112 -15.66 10.34 5.32
C LEU A 112 -15.34 11.57 6.19
N GLU A 113 -14.10 12.04 6.17
CA GLU A 113 -13.64 13.19 6.95
C GLU A 113 -14.47 14.45 6.66
N LYS A 114 -14.72 14.74 5.37
CA LYS A 114 -15.53 15.89 4.94
C LYS A 114 -16.96 15.85 5.48
N ILE A 115 -17.54 14.67 5.61
CA ILE A 115 -18.91 14.49 6.09
C ILE A 115 -18.93 14.53 7.62
N ALA A 116 -17.97 13.89 8.28
CA ALA A 116 -17.82 13.94 9.72
C ALA A 116 -17.59 15.37 10.24
N TYR A 117 -16.91 16.24 9.48
CA TYR A 117 -16.74 17.66 9.83
C TYR A 117 -18.07 18.44 9.87
N ARG A 118 -19.12 17.96 9.20
CA ARG A 118 -20.45 18.60 9.17
C ARG A 118 -21.37 18.15 10.30
N LEU A 119 -20.94 17.16 11.09
CA LEU A 119 -21.66 16.70 12.28
C LEU A 119 -21.62 17.77 13.36
N ASP A 120 -22.69 17.83 14.15
CA ASP A 120 -22.68 18.55 15.41
C ASP A 120 -22.07 17.64 16.48
N TRP A 121 -20.78 17.85 16.75
CA TRP A 121 -20.01 17.09 17.73
C TRP A 121 -20.45 17.31 19.19
N THR A 122 -21.40 18.22 19.44
CA THR A 122 -21.98 18.44 20.77
C THR A 122 -23.19 17.55 21.06
N LEU A 123 -23.66 16.79 20.05
CA LEU A 123 -24.75 15.84 20.21
C LEU A 123 -24.29 14.59 20.96
N GLN A 124 -25.15 14.13 21.87
CA GLN A 124 -24.97 12.86 22.58
C GLN A 124 -25.52 11.73 21.73
N SER A 125 -24.68 11.22 20.82
CA SER A 125 -25.00 10.08 19.97
C SER A 125 -23.99 8.95 20.18
N PRO A 126 -24.42 7.68 20.11
CA PRO A 126 -23.51 6.53 20.14
C PRO A 126 -22.40 6.59 19.08
N LEU A 127 -22.62 7.29 17.97
CA LEU A 127 -21.59 7.49 16.95
C LEU A 127 -20.48 8.44 17.44
N ILE A 128 -20.87 9.52 18.12
CA ILE A 128 -19.96 10.60 18.54
C ILE A 128 -19.22 10.20 19.82
N GLU A 129 -19.96 9.81 20.87
CA GLU A 129 -19.41 9.46 22.17
C GLU A 129 -18.88 8.02 22.23
N GLY A 130 -19.27 7.19 21.27
CA GLY A 130 -19.01 5.75 21.28
C GLY A 130 -20.06 4.97 22.08
N SER A 131 -19.95 3.66 22.04
CA SER A 131 -20.76 2.70 22.80
C SER A 131 -19.89 1.55 23.31
N ASN A 132 -20.49 0.58 23.99
CA ASN A 132 -19.78 -0.65 24.38
C ASN A 132 -19.30 -1.46 23.17
N ASP A 133 -19.95 -1.29 22.01
CA ASP A 133 -19.69 -2.05 20.79
C ASP A 133 -18.98 -1.23 19.71
N GLN A 134 -18.85 0.09 19.89
CA GLN A 134 -18.28 0.98 18.88
C GLN A 134 -17.40 2.06 19.51
N PHE A 135 -16.19 2.23 18.99
CA PHE A 135 -15.33 3.34 19.39
C PHE A 135 -15.91 4.69 18.95
N PRO A 136 -15.64 5.77 19.72
CA PRO A 136 -16.03 7.13 19.32
C PRO A 136 -15.53 7.46 17.91
N LEU A 137 -16.35 8.10 17.08
CA LEU A 137 -16.00 8.45 15.71
C LEU A 137 -14.67 9.22 15.60
N ALA A 138 -14.38 10.12 16.55
CA ALA A 138 -13.12 10.85 16.60
C ALA A 138 -11.89 9.92 16.67
N THR A 139 -11.99 8.84 17.46
CA THR A 139 -10.94 7.82 17.56
C THR A 139 -10.79 7.08 16.23
N THR A 140 -11.91 6.66 15.63
CA THR A 140 -11.92 5.96 14.33
C THR A 140 -11.31 6.81 13.21
N LEU A 141 -11.65 8.10 13.15
CA LEU A 141 -11.08 9.05 12.20
C LEU A 141 -9.57 9.20 12.41
N HIS A 142 -9.12 9.34 13.66
CA HIS A 142 -7.70 9.45 13.98
C HIS A 142 -6.92 8.19 13.57
N LEU A 143 -7.44 7.01 13.90
CA LEU A 143 -6.81 5.74 13.52
C LEU A 143 -6.78 5.55 12.00
N GLY A 144 -7.89 5.86 11.31
CA GLY A 144 -7.99 5.81 9.85
C GLY A 144 -7.02 6.76 9.15
N TYR A 145 -6.84 7.97 9.70
CA TYR A 145 -5.83 8.92 9.22
C TYR A 145 -4.41 8.33 9.34
N ASN A 146 -4.07 7.76 10.50
CA ASN A 146 -2.75 7.13 10.71
C ASN A 146 -2.50 5.97 9.74
N ILE A 147 -3.52 5.17 9.42
CA ILE A 147 -3.42 4.12 8.40
C ILE A 147 -3.12 4.72 7.03
N CYS A 148 -3.84 5.78 6.63
CA CYS A 148 -3.61 6.45 5.35
C CYS A 148 -2.18 7.02 5.26
N LEU A 149 -1.67 7.61 6.34
CA LEU A 149 -0.33 8.17 6.41
C LEU A 149 0.76 7.09 6.28
N GLN A 150 0.61 5.97 6.99
CA GLN A 150 1.58 4.87 6.91
C GLN A 150 1.54 4.18 5.54
N LEU A 151 0.36 4.00 4.94
CA LEU A 151 0.24 3.53 3.56
C LEU A 151 0.90 4.49 2.56
N GLU A 152 0.72 5.80 2.72
CA GLU A 152 1.36 6.80 1.87
C GLU A 152 2.89 6.68 1.92
N SER A 153 3.45 6.54 3.12
CA SER A 153 4.89 6.35 3.29
C SER A 153 5.39 5.09 2.57
N LEU A 154 4.67 3.98 2.72
CA LEU A 154 5.01 2.69 2.13
C LEU A 154 4.93 2.72 0.60
N VAL A 155 3.88 3.30 0.03
CA VAL A 155 3.75 3.47 -1.43
C VAL A 155 4.83 4.38 -2.00
N ASN A 156 5.13 5.49 -1.31
CA ASN A 156 6.21 6.38 -1.72
C ASN A 156 7.58 5.69 -1.67
N GLU A 157 7.84 4.86 -0.67
CA GLU A 157 9.06 4.07 -0.58
C GLU A 157 9.18 3.12 -1.77
N PHE A 158 8.11 2.42 -2.14
CA PHE A 158 8.10 1.52 -3.30
C PHE A 158 8.38 2.26 -4.59
N GLN A 159 7.70 3.38 -4.83
CA GLN A 159 7.91 4.20 -6.02
C GLN A 159 9.36 4.71 -6.11
N ARG A 160 9.90 5.21 -5.00
CA ARG A 160 11.29 5.70 -4.94
C ARG A 160 12.29 4.59 -5.20
N ALA A 161 12.12 3.44 -4.55
CA ALA A 161 13.01 2.31 -4.71
C ALA A 161 12.94 1.74 -6.13
N PHE A 162 11.75 1.65 -6.72
CA PHE A 162 11.55 1.24 -8.11
C PHE A 162 12.22 2.20 -9.12
N ASN A 163 11.99 3.50 -8.96
CA ASN A 163 12.58 4.53 -9.83
C ASN A 163 14.10 4.64 -9.69
N ALA A 164 14.67 4.13 -8.59
CA ALA A 164 16.11 4.11 -8.34
C ALA A 164 16.81 2.85 -8.87
N ILE A 165 16.09 1.94 -9.53
CA ILE A 165 16.68 0.72 -10.09
C ILE A 165 17.63 1.07 -11.23
N VAL A 166 18.86 0.60 -11.10
CA VAL A 166 19.90 0.64 -12.11
C VAL A 166 20.21 -0.81 -12.50
N LEU A 167 19.82 -1.19 -13.72
CA LEU A 167 19.90 -2.57 -14.22
C LEU A 167 21.29 -3.21 -14.15
N THR A 168 22.33 -2.39 -14.22
CA THR A 168 23.73 -2.81 -14.17
C THR A 168 24.28 -2.96 -12.74
N GLU A 169 23.49 -2.60 -11.73
CA GLU A 169 23.88 -2.62 -10.32
C GLU A 169 22.91 -3.48 -9.50
N SER A 170 23.32 -4.71 -9.16
CA SER A 170 22.47 -5.65 -8.41
C SER A 170 22.00 -5.11 -7.06
N ARG A 171 22.80 -4.23 -6.44
CA ARG A 171 22.47 -3.56 -5.19
C ARG A 171 21.24 -2.66 -5.29
N SER A 172 20.99 -2.05 -6.44
CA SER A 172 19.81 -1.20 -6.65
C SER A 172 18.53 -2.04 -6.67
N VAL A 173 18.57 -3.20 -7.33
CA VAL A 173 17.47 -4.18 -7.37
C VAL A 173 17.24 -4.78 -5.98
N ASP A 174 18.31 -5.10 -5.24
CA ASP A 174 18.20 -5.64 -3.88
C ASP A 174 17.53 -4.66 -2.91
N ARG A 175 17.79 -3.35 -3.03
CA ARG A 175 17.09 -2.33 -2.24
C ARG A 175 15.58 -2.38 -2.50
N PHE A 176 15.17 -2.39 -3.77
CA PHE A 176 13.76 -2.49 -4.12
C PHE A 176 13.13 -3.80 -3.59
N ARG A 177 13.83 -4.92 -3.76
CA ARG A 177 13.44 -6.23 -3.23
C ARG A 177 13.19 -6.20 -1.72
N LEU A 178 14.05 -5.55 -0.94
CA LEU A 178 13.92 -5.44 0.51
C LEU A 178 12.75 -4.54 0.94
N CYS A 179 12.34 -3.60 0.08
CA CYS A 179 11.18 -2.75 0.31
C CYS A 179 9.86 -3.47 0.09
N LEU A 180 9.76 -4.54 -0.73
CA LEU A 180 8.50 -5.21 -1.10
C LEU A 180 7.83 -6.04 0.01
N LYS A 181 7.60 -5.42 1.16
CA LYS A 181 6.95 -6.04 2.31
C LYS A 181 6.11 -5.01 3.05
N ILE A 182 5.05 -5.51 3.68
CA ILE A 182 4.26 -4.75 4.63
C ILE A 182 4.82 -5.06 6.02
N PRO A 183 5.20 -4.06 6.84
CA PRO A 183 5.61 -4.29 8.21
C PRO A 183 4.53 -5.05 8.99
N GLU A 184 4.92 -6.09 9.75
CA GLU A 184 3.97 -6.95 10.48
C GLU A 184 3.14 -6.15 11.50
N ASP A 185 3.77 -5.20 12.19
CA ASP A 185 3.10 -4.29 13.13
C ASP A 185 2.00 -3.48 12.44
N PHE A 186 2.27 -3.02 11.21
CA PHE A 186 1.29 -2.28 10.43
C PHE A 186 0.14 -3.17 9.97
N LEU A 187 0.45 -4.40 9.53
CA LEU A 187 -0.55 -5.40 9.19
C LEU A 187 -1.48 -5.70 10.38
N PHE A 188 -0.90 -5.90 11.57
CA PHE A 188 -1.66 -6.11 12.79
C PHE A 188 -2.56 -4.91 13.11
N TYR A 189 -2.01 -3.70 13.02
CA TYR A 189 -2.73 -2.46 13.29
C TYR A 189 -3.94 -2.25 12.36
N VAL A 190 -3.79 -2.47 11.05
CA VAL A 190 -4.90 -2.37 10.08
C VAL A 190 -5.98 -3.42 10.35
N ASN A 191 -5.59 -4.66 10.61
CA ASN A 191 -6.56 -5.73 10.91
C ASN A 191 -7.33 -5.44 12.20
N LYS A 192 -6.63 -4.98 13.24
CA LYS A 192 -7.28 -4.58 14.49
C LYS A 192 -8.27 -3.44 14.25
N PHE A 193 -7.86 -2.40 13.54
CA PHE A 193 -8.77 -1.31 13.18
C PHE A 193 -10.01 -1.79 12.42
N LEU A 194 -9.86 -2.68 11.43
CA LEU A 194 -10.97 -3.22 10.66
C LEU A 194 -11.92 -4.10 11.50
N LEU A 195 -11.45 -4.75 12.56
CA LEU A 195 -12.29 -5.49 13.50
C LEU A 195 -13.03 -4.53 14.45
N ASP A 196 -12.31 -3.56 14.98
CA ASP A 196 -12.77 -2.62 16.00
C ASP A 196 -13.75 -1.56 15.43
N ALA A 197 -13.63 -1.22 14.15
CA ALA A 197 -14.43 -0.18 13.51
C ALA A 197 -15.74 -0.70 12.88
N GLN A 198 -16.02 -2.02 12.93
CA GLN A 198 -17.26 -2.57 12.38
C GLN A 198 -18.48 -1.99 13.12
N ILE A 199 -19.32 -1.26 12.37
CA ILE A 199 -20.60 -0.81 12.87
C ILE A 199 -21.53 -2.02 12.91
N LYS A 200 -21.89 -2.48 14.12
CA LYS A 200 -23.02 -3.40 14.27
C LYS A 200 -24.30 -2.59 14.08
N ASN A 201 -25.03 -2.88 13.02
CA ASN A 201 -26.40 -2.37 12.87
C ASN A 201 -27.27 -3.14 13.87
N GLU A 202 -27.70 -2.47 14.94
CA GLU A 202 -28.88 -2.87 15.71
C GLU A 202 -30.15 -2.34 15.04
#